data_AF-A0A6A5ZTG1-F1
#
_entry.id   AF-A0A6A5ZTG1-F1
#
_cell.length_a   1.000
_cell.length_b   1.000
_cell.length_c   1.000
_cell.angle_alpha   90.00
_cell.angle_beta   90.00
_cell.angle_gamma   90.00
#
_symmetry.space_group_name_H-M   'P 1'
#
loop_
_entity.id
_entity.type
_entity.pdbx_description
1 polymer ?
#
loop_
_entity_poly.entity_id
_entity_poly.type
_entity_poly.pdbx_seq_one_letter_code
_entity_poly.pdbx_strand_id
1 'polypeptide(L)'
;MTNQLRHGALALCIGWTILSRSLLLKLGMSNSPGSTFLPPEIVECFQSFSIGAKEMDGVTAEHDKPHTNFALLSHWKQISATLIHATYIKDAFSHFDSRTVNIERALNDLDVLLRCYAVSDEAARNYARLTDLREVLRRGARFAFTLFGQPSFWKFDWTVGPLTPGNPASDGSHESEQRGGVSLLGEGTGQSLALDMAVWPSLVRVMDGEGRKVEGDVLGRKR
;
A
#
# COMPACT_ATOMS: atom_id res chain seq x y z
N MET A 1 3.12 -23.37 17.22
CA MET A 1 3.56 -22.28 16.31
C MET A 1 4.61 -21.48 17.05
N THR A 2 5.82 -21.30 16.50
CA THR A 2 6.85 -20.47 17.17
C THR A 2 6.35 -19.02 17.26
N ASN A 3 6.71 -18.30 18.33
CA ASN A 3 6.28 -16.90 18.50
C ASN A 3 6.63 -16.05 17.26
N GLN A 4 7.76 -16.31 16.60
CA GLN A 4 8.17 -15.61 15.38
C GLN A 4 7.21 -15.82 14.19
N LEU A 5 6.79 -17.08 13.92
CA LEU A 5 5.87 -17.39 12.82
C LEU A 5 4.53 -16.67 13.00
N ARG A 6 4.08 -16.56 14.26
CA ARG A 6 2.84 -15.87 14.62
C ARG A 6 2.91 -14.37 14.31
N HIS A 7 4.00 -13.69 14.71
CA HIS A 7 4.16 -12.27 14.42
C HIS A 7 4.28 -12.01 12.91
N GLY A 8 5.00 -12.85 12.17
CA GLY A 8 5.09 -12.77 10.72
C GLY A 8 3.73 -12.91 10.03
N ALA A 9 2.94 -13.91 10.43
CA ALA A 9 1.59 -14.12 9.90
C ALA A 9 0.65 -12.94 10.21
N LEU A 10 0.67 -12.44 11.45
CA LEU A 10 -0.13 -11.27 11.87
C LEU A 10 0.23 -10.04 11.03
N ALA A 11 1.52 -9.72 10.92
CA ALA A 11 2.01 -8.60 10.14
C ALA A 11 1.57 -8.74 8.67
N LEU A 12 1.76 -9.92 8.07
CA LEU A 12 1.37 -10.21 6.70
C LEU A 12 -0.14 -10.03 6.48
N CYS A 13 -1.00 -10.58 7.36
CA CYS A 13 -2.45 -10.45 7.24
C CYS A 13 -2.93 -9.00 7.34
N ILE A 14 -2.39 -8.25 8.30
CA ILE A 14 -2.72 -6.83 8.51
C ILE A 14 -2.21 -6.01 7.32
N GLY A 15 -0.94 -6.19 6.95
CA GLY A 15 -0.32 -5.51 5.83
C GLY A 15 -1.05 -5.79 4.52
N TRP A 16 -1.31 -7.06 4.20
CA TRP A 16 -2.08 -7.46 3.03
C TRP A 16 -3.46 -6.76 2.99
N THR A 17 -4.16 -6.70 4.12
CA THR A 17 -5.44 -6.00 4.20
C THR A 17 -5.30 -4.51 3.92
N ILE A 18 -4.30 -3.85 4.51
CA ILE A 18 -4.04 -2.43 4.23
C ILE A 18 -3.74 -2.22 2.75
N LEU A 19 -2.80 -2.99 2.21
CA LEU A 19 -2.34 -2.84 0.83
C LEU A 19 -3.46 -3.13 -0.17
N SER A 20 -4.24 -4.19 0.03
CA SER A 20 -5.36 -4.53 -0.85
C SER A 20 -6.47 -3.48 -0.84
N ARG A 21 -6.74 -2.85 0.31
CA ARG A 21 -7.78 -1.81 0.43
C ARG A 21 -7.28 -0.40 0.11
N SER A 22 -5.96 -0.17 0.08
CA SER A 22 -5.35 1.14 -0.23
C SER A 22 -5.25 1.45 -1.71
N LEU A 23 -5.38 0.44 -2.57
CA LEU A 23 -5.12 0.59 -4.00
C LEU A 23 -6.40 0.67 -4.81
N LEU A 24 -6.49 1.70 -5.65
CA LEU A 24 -7.39 1.77 -6.81
C LEU A 24 -6.93 0.86 -7.97
N LEU A 25 -5.83 0.13 -7.79
CA LEU A 25 -5.01 -0.39 -8.89
C LEU A 25 -5.58 -1.60 -9.60
N LYS A 26 -6.61 -2.23 -9.06
CA LYS A 26 -7.50 -3.01 -9.92
C LYS A 26 -8.54 -2.06 -10.50
N LEU A 27 -8.12 -1.35 -11.55
CA LEU A 27 -8.94 -0.55 -12.47
C LEU A 27 -10.33 -1.21 -12.71
N GLY A 28 -11.29 -0.96 -11.83
CA GLY A 28 -12.68 -1.41 -11.95
C GLY A 28 -13.01 -2.86 -11.56
N MET A 29 -12.42 -3.47 -10.52
CA MET A 29 -12.83 -4.84 -10.09
C MET A 29 -13.41 -5.00 -8.68
N SER A 30 -13.35 -4.02 -7.77
CA SER A 30 -14.08 -4.14 -6.50
C SER A 30 -15.20 -3.11 -6.44
N ASN A 31 -16.38 -3.52 -6.93
CA ASN A 31 -17.59 -2.68 -7.00
C ASN A 31 -18.25 -2.44 -5.63
N SER A 32 -17.61 -2.82 -4.51
CA SER A 32 -18.19 -2.54 -3.20
C SER A 32 -17.48 -1.31 -2.59
N PRO A 33 -18.19 -0.19 -2.37
CA PRO A 33 -17.62 0.99 -1.72
C PRO A 33 -17.05 0.68 -0.32
N GLY A 34 -17.44 -0.45 0.27
CA GLY A 34 -16.89 -0.99 1.52
C GLY A 34 -15.51 -1.64 1.44
N SER A 35 -14.95 -1.91 0.26
CA SER A 35 -13.70 -2.68 0.11
C SER A 35 -12.43 -1.84 0.08
N THR A 36 -12.52 -0.52 0.25
CA THR A 36 -11.37 0.39 0.14
C THR A 36 -11.26 1.33 1.34
N PHE A 37 -10.03 1.77 1.62
CA PHE A 37 -9.75 2.80 2.60
C PHE A 37 -9.75 4.21 2.03
N LEU A 38 -10.01 4.35 0.74
CA LEU A 38 -10.29 5.67 0.17
C LEU A 38 -11.69 6.14 0.56
N PRO A 39 -11.88 7.46 0.67
CA PRO A 39 -13.21 8.05 0.80
C PRO A 39 -14.15 7.55 -0.32
N PRO A 40 -15.38 7.13 0.00
CA PRO A 40 -16.34 6.63 -0.99
C PRO A 40 -16.57 7.59 -2.16
N GLU A 41 -16.56 8.90 -1.91
CA GLU A 41 -16.79 9.92 -2.93
C GLU A 41 -15.66 9.92 -3.98
N ILE A 42 -14.41 9.67 -3.56
CA ILE A 42 -13.29 9.49 -4.47
C ILE A 42 -13.47 8.23 -5.32
N VAL A 43 -13.96 7.16 -4.70
CA VAL A 43 -14.13 5.85 -5.36
C VAL A 43 -15.20 5.93 -6.44
N GLU A 44 -16.32 6.58 -6.15
CA GLU A 44 -17.41 6.82 -7.11
C GLU A 44 -16.93 7.66 -8.29
N CYS A 45 -16.23 8.78 -8.04
CA CYS A 45 -15.63 9.59 -9.12
C CYS A 45 -14.59 8.81 -9.92
N PHE A 46 -13.76 7.99 -9.26
CA PHE A 46 -12.76 7.18 -9.97
C PHE A 46 -13.41 6.14 -10.88
N GLN A 47 -14.53 5.54 -10.44
CA GLN A 47 -15.30 4.59 -11.22
C GLN A 47 -15.94 5.25 -12.44
N SER A 48 -16.42 6.50 -12.36
CA SER A 48 -16.99 7.20 -13.52
C SER A 48 -15.97 7.41 -14.65
N PHE A 49 -14.69 7.62 -14.33
CA PHE A 49 -13.62 7.65 -15.35
C PHE A 49 -13.39 6.29 -16.02
N SER A 50 -13.72 5.19 -15.35
CA SER A 50 -13.53 3.82 -15.84
C SER A 50 -14.74 3.29 -16.62
N ILE A 51 -15.95 3.77 -16.31
CA ILE A 51 -17.21 3.35 -16.97
C ILE A 51 -17.27 3.87 -18.41
N GLY A 52 -16.85 5.12 -18.64
CA GLY A 52 -16.78 5.69 -19.99
C GLY A 52 -15.83 4.94 -20.93
N ALA A 53 -14.90 4.15 -20.39
CA ALA A 53 -14.00 3.30 -21.17
C ALA A 53 -14.58 1.91 -21.51
N LYS A 54 -15.71 1.50 -20.92
CA LYS A 54 -16.35 0.19 -21.20
C LYS A 54 -17.59 0.29 -22.09
N GLU A 55 -18.32 1.40 -22.07
CA GLU A 55 -19.54 1.56 -22.87
C GLU A 55 -19.27 1.88 -24.36
N MET A 56 -18.06 2.31 -24.72
CA MET A 56 -17.72 2.67 -26.11
C MET A 56 -17.27 1.47 -26.97
N ASP A 57 -17.09 0.28 -26.37
CA ASP A 57 -16.55 -0.93 -27.03
C ASP A 57 -17.64 -1.79 -27.73
N GLY A 58 -18.89 -1.29 -27.77
CA GLY A 58 -20.05 -2.00 -28.32
C GLY A 58 -20.43 -1.65 -29.76
N VAL A 59 -19.81 -0.64 -30.37
CA VAL A 59 -20.16 -0.18 -31.72
C VAL A 59 -18.90 0.06 -32.55
N THR A 60 -18.48 -1.01 -33.22
CA THR A 60 -17.64 -1.03 -34.43
C THR A 60 -16.21 -0.46 -34.37
N ALA A 61 -15.32 -1.23 -35.00
CA ALA A 61 -13.98 -0.88 -35.47
C ALA A 61 -12.81 -1.07 -34.48
N GLU A 62 -12.01 -2.09 -34.81
CA GLU A 62 -10.59 -2.20 -34.49
C GLU A 62 -9.89 -0.85 -34.72
N HIS A 63 -9.58 -0.08 -33.66
CA HIS A 63 -8.22 0.47 -33.45
C HIS A 63 -8.05 1.42 -32.26
N ASP A 64 -9.10 2.00 -31.68
CA ASP A 64 -8.95 3.00 -30.61
C ASP A 64 -9.44 2.45 -29.28
N LYS A 65 -8.54 1.78 -28.55
CA LYS A 65 -8.76 1.49 -27.13
C LYS A 65 -9.11 2.82 -26.45
N PRO A 66 -10.19 2.91 -25.65
CA PRO A 66 -10.51 4.13 -24.94
C PRO A 66 -9.33 4.49 -24.06
N HIS A 67 -8.57 5.48 -24.51
CA HIS A 67 -7.39 5.95 -23.85
C HIS A 67 -7.86 6.77 -22.66
N THR A 68 -8.01 6.12 -21.50
CA THR A 68 -8.08 6.84 -20.24
C THR A 68 -6.84 7.74 -20.20
N ASN A 69 -7.04 9.05 -20.30
CA ASN A 69 -5.93 10.00 -20.29
C ASN A 69 -5.37 10.03 -18.86
N PHE A 70 -4.39 9.18 -18.61
CA PHE A 70 -3.83 8.99 -17.29
C PHE A 70 -3.14 10.25 -16.75
N ALA A 71 -2.68 11.16 -17.62
CA ALA A 71 -2.19 12.47 -17.21
C ALA A 71 -3.33 13.30 -16.61
N LEU A 72 -4.48 13.37 -17.29
CA LEU A 72 -5.67 14.05 -16.74
C LEU A 72 -6.14 13.40 -15.43
N LEU A 73 -6.14 12.06 -15.35
CA LEU A 73 -6.51 11.35 -14.13
C LEU A 73 -5.51 11.61 -12.99
N SER A 74 -4.21 11.69 -13.30
CA SER A 74 -3.14 12.06 -12.35
C SER A 74 -3.36 13.47 -11.79
N HIS A 75 -3.61 14.46 -12.65
CA HIS A 75 -3.92 15.82 -12.22
C HIS A 75 -5.21 15.89 -11.40
N TRP A 76 -6.27 15.19 -11.83
CA TRP A 76 -7.51 15.11 -11.08
C TRP A 76 -7.29 14.54 -9.68
N LYS A 77 -6.49 13.48 -9.53
CA LYS A 77 -6.13 12.90 -8.22
C LYS A 77 -5.45 13.95 -7.33
N GLN A 78 -4.44 14.66 -7.86
CA GLN A 78 -3.69 15.66 -7.10
C GLN A 78 -4.57 16.83 -6.65
N ILE A 79 -5.37 17.38 -7.56
CA ILE A 79 -6.28 18.50 -7.27
C ILE A 79 -7.28 18.04 -6.22
N SER A 80 -7.95 16.90 -6.45
CA SER A 80 -8.94 16.36 -5.52
C SER A 80 -8.33 16.14 -4.14
N ALA A 81 -7.18 15.46 -4.05
CA ALA A 81 -6.48 15.22 -2.79
C ALA A 81 -6.13 16.52 -2.06
N THR A 82 -5.75 17.57 -2.78
CA THR A 82 -5.44 18.88 -2.21
C THR A 82 -6.70 19.54 -1.64
N LEU A 83 -7.80 19.53 -2.39
CA LEU A 83 -9.07 20.14 -1.99
C LEU A 83 -9.67 19.49 -0.73
N ILE A 84 -9.56 18.17 -0.62
CA ILE A 84 -10.13 17.39 0.49
C ILE A 84 -9.10 17.01 1.57
N HIS A 85 -7.88 17.57 1.49
CA HIS A 85 -6.80 17.27 2.44
C HIS A 85 -7.19 17.61 3.89
N ALA A 86 -7.89 18.74 4.10
CA ALA A 86 -8.34 19.12 5.44
C ALA A 86 -9.21 18.02 6.06
N THR A 87 -10.21 17.54 5.31
CA THR A 87 -11.14 16.51 5.74
C THR A 87 -10.46 15.19 6.08
N TYR A 88 -9.56 14.69 5.22
CA TYR A 88 -9.05 13.32 5.33
C TYR A 88 -7.65 13.18 5.94
N ILE A 89 -6.95 14.29 6.19
CA ILE A 89 -5.65 14.30 6.87
C ILE A 89 -5.69 15.12 8.16
N LYS A 90 -6.17 16.37 8.13
CA LYS A 90 -6.17 17.25 9.31
C LYS A 90 -7.26 16.85 10.31
N ASP A 91 -8.49 16.71 9.81
CA ASP A 91 -9.69 16.37 10.60
C ASP A 91 -10.06 14.87 10.46
N ALA A 92 -9.04 14.05 10.19
CA ALA A 92 -9.19 12.63 9.91
C ALA A 92 -9.86 11.89 11.08
N PHE A 93 -10.81 11.03 10.75
CA PHE A 93 -11.59 10.21 11.69
C PHE A 93 -12.44 11.02 12.67
N SER A 94 -12.81 12.25 12.29
CA SER A 94 -13.94 12.96 12.89
C SER A 94 -15.26 12.22 12.59
N HIS A 95 -16.34 12.66 13.23
CA HIS A 95 -17.68 12.08 13.06
C HIS A 95 -18.23 12.17 11.62
N PHE A 96 -17.64 13.00 10.77
CA PHE A 96 -17.99 13.13 9.36
C PHE A 96 -17.06 12.36 8.40
N ASP A 97 -16.03 11.67 8.90
CA ASP A 97 -15.11 10.93 8.04
C ASP A 97 -15.79 9.66 7.50
N SER A 98 -16.15 9.69 6.22
CA SER A 98 -16.84 8.62 5.51
C SER A 98 -16.05 7.31 5.43
N ARG A 99 -14.73 7.33 5.68
CA ARG A 99 -13.89 6.12 5.72
C ARG A 99 -14.10 5.28 6.99
N THR A 100 -14.71 5.85 8.03
CA THR A 100 -14.88 5.16 9.33
C THR A 100 -15.66 3.86 9.18
N VAL A 101 -16.71 3.84 8.36
CA VAL A 101 -17.51 2.63 8.09
C VAL A 101 -16.67 1.54 7.43
N ASN A 102 -15.78 1.92 6.50
CA ASN A 102 -14.90 0.98 5.81
C ASN A 102 -13.82 0.42 6.74
N ILE A 103 -13.35 1.22 7.69
CA ILE A 103 -12.41 0.78 8.74
C ILE A 103 -13.07 -0.23 9.67
N GLU A 104 -14.27 0.03 10.16
CA GLU A 104 -14.97 -0.93 11.02
C GLU A 104 -15.30 -2.23 10.28
N ARG A 105 -15.62 -2.15 8.98
CA ARG A 105 -15.79 -3.36 8.15
C ARG A 105 -14.50 -4.16 8.06
N ALA A 106 -13.37 -3.50 7.75
CA ALA A 106 -12.06 -4.16 7.69
C ALA A 106 -11.64 -4.73 9.05
N LEU A 107 -12.00 -4.06 10.14
CA LEU A 107 -11.77 -4.53 11.50
C LEU A 107 -12.52 -5.83 11.77
N ASN A 108 -13.80 -5.90 11.39
CA ASN A 108 -14.61 -7.11 11.55
C ASN A 108 -14.09 -8.27 10.68
N ASP A 109 -13.72 -7.97 9.43
CA ASP A 109 -13.13 -8.96 8.51
C ASP A 109 -11.82 -9.55 9.10
N LEU A 110 -10.96 -8.69 9.63
CA LEU A 110 -9.68 -9.07 10.23
C LEU A 110 -9.83 -9.73 11.59
N ASP A 111 -10.81 -9.33 12.41
CA ASP A 111 -10.98 -9.85 13.77
C ASP A 111 -11.11 -11.37 13.76
N VAL A 112 -11.97 -11.88 12.86
CA VAL A 112 -12.22 -13.31 12.71
C VAL A 112 -10.94 -14.07 12.35
N LEU A 113 -10.12 -13.52 11.45
CA LEU A 113 -8.87 -14.12 11.02
C LEU A 113 -7.78 -14.06 12.10
N LEU A 114 -7.66 -12.92 12.77
CA LEU A 114 -6.60 -12.65 13.75
C LEU A 114 -6.90 -13.28 15.12
N ARG A 115 -8.16 -13.59 15.44
CA ARG A 115 -8.56 -14.27 16.69
C ARG A 115 -7.86 -15.62 16.84
N CYS A 116 -7.61 -16.35 15.75
CA CYS A 116 -6.88 -17.62 15.76
C CYS A 116 -5.43 -17.51 16.25
N TYR A 117 -4.85 -16.30 16.23
CA TYR A 117 -3.49 -16.02 16.69
C TYR A 117 -3.45 -15.36 18.07
N ALA A 118 -4.61 -15.11 18.71
CA ALA A 118 -4.67 -14.54 20.04
C ALA A 118 -4.33 -15.62 21.11
N VAL A 119 -3.56 -15.24 22.13
CA VAL A 119 -3.11 -16.17 23.19
C VAL A 119 -4.19 -16.41 24.25
N SER A 120 -5.11 -15.46 24.45
CA SER A 120 -6.19 -15.53 25.43
C SER A 120 -7.38 -14.69 24.97
N ASP A 121 -8.59 -15.21 25.15
CA ASP A 121 -9.86 -14.58 24.77
C ASP A 121 -10.52 -13.83 25.95
N GLU A 122 -9.70 -13.32 26.89
CA GLU A 122 -10.18 -12.42 27.94
C GLU A 122 -10.81 -11.17 27.32
N ALA A 123 -12.06 -10.87 27.69
CA ALA A 123 -12.84 -9.77 27.11
C ALA A 123 -12.10 -8.41 27.15
N ALA A 124 -11.39 -8.11 28.24
CA ALA A 124 -10.61 -6.87 28.38
C ALA A 124 -9.44 -6.79 27.39
N ARG A 125 -8.72 -7.91 27.15
CA ARG A 125 -7.62 -7.98 26.18
C ARG A 125 -8.15 -7.94 24.75
N ASN A 126 -9.31 -8.53 24.51
CA ASN A 126 -9.98 -8.48 23.22
C ASN A 126 -10.34 -7.03 22.83
N TYR A 127 -10.85 -6.24 23.78
CA TYR A 127 -11.13 -4.82 23.57
C TYR A 127 -9.86 -4.01 23.22
N ALA A 128 -8.77 -4.21 23.97
CA ALA A 128 -7.49 -3.55 23.70
C ALA A 128 -6.96 -3.91 22.30
N ARG A 129 -6.96 -5.21 21.95
CA ARG A 129 -6.53 -5.69 20.62
C ARG A 129 -7.33 -5.05 19.48
N LEU A 130 -8.66 -4.97 19.60
CA LEU A 130 -9.51 -4.35 18.58
C LEU A 130 -9.26 -2.85 18.47
N THR A 131 -8.97 -2.19 19.59
CA THR A 131 -8.62 -0.76 19.62
C THR A 131 -7.30 -0.50 18.90
N ASP A 132 -6.27 -1.31 19.17
CA ASP A 132 -4.98 -1.22 18.50
C ASP A 132 -5.11 -1.50 17.00
N LEU A 133 -5.83 -2.56 16.63
CA LEU A 133 -6.06 -2.91 15.24
C LEU A 133 -6.80 -1.80 14.50
N ARG A 134 -7.81 -1.17 15.12
CA ARG A 134 -8.50 -0.01 14.56
C ARG A 134 -7.54 1.14 14.28
N GLU A 135 -6.64 1.44 15.19
CA GLU A 135 -5.64 2.51 14.99
C GLU A 135 -4.67 2.17 13.85
N VAL A 136 -4.27 0.91 13.71
CA VAL A 136 -3.46 0.45 12.58
C VAL A 136 -4.21 0.61 11.25
N LEU A 137 -5.50 0.27 11.20
CA LEU A 137 -6.32 0.45 10.00
C LEU A 137 -6.55 1.92 9.66
N ARG A 138 -6.70 2.81 10.66
CA ARG A 138 -6.73 4.26 10.48
C ARG A 138 -5.45 4.78 9.83
N ARG A 139 -4.28 4.30 10.26
CA ARG A 139 -3.00 4.61 9.61
C ARG A 139 -2.97 4.10 8.17
N GLY A 140 -3.50 2.90 7.92
CA GLY A 140 -3.70 2.36 6.58
C GLY A 140 -4.58 3.26 5.70
N ALA A 141 -5.64 3.84 6.25
CA ALA A 141 -6.51 4.74 5.51
C ALA A 141 -5.89 6.12 5.22
N ARG A 142 -5.07 6.63 6.13
CA ARG A 142 -4.22 7.81 5.84
C ARG A 142 -3.23 7.49 4.73
N PHE A 143 -2.56 6.34 4.80
CA PHE A 143 -1.64 5.87 3.77
C PHE A 143 -2.32 5.75 2.40
N ALA A 144 -3.51 5.15 2.32
CA ALA A 144 -4.29 5.06 1.10
C ALA A 144 -4.55 6.44 0.48
N PHE A 145 -4.98 7.40 1.31
CA PHE A 145 -5.23 8.77 0.86
C PHE A 145 -3.96 9.48 0.38
N THR A 146 -2.85 9.33 1.11
CA THR A 146 -1.55 9.88 0.71
C THR A 146 -1.08 9.30 -0.63
N LEU A 147 -1.28 7.99 -0.83
CA LEU A 147 -0.93 7.31 -2.07
C LEU A 147 -1.83 7.77 -3.23
N PHE A 148 -3.12 8.00 -2.96
CA PHE A 148 -4.05 8.57 -3.93
C PHE A 148 -3.61 9.95 -4.41
N GLY A 149 -3.13 10.83 -3.52
CA GLY A 149 -2.67 12.17 -3.90
C GLY A 149 -1.38 12.19 -4.73
N GLN A 150 -0.69 11.05 -4.91
CA GLN A 150 0.50 10.99 -5.74
C GLN A 150 0.13 11.07 -7.23
N PRO A 151 0.89 11.82 -8.06
CA PRO A 151 0.65 11.90 -9.51
C PRO A 151 0.83 10.54 -10.20
N SER A 152 1.70 9.70 -9.65
CA SER A 152 1.99 8.39 -10.23
C SER A 152 0.95 7.33 -9.90
N PHE A 153 0.95 6.28 -10.72
CA PHE A 153 0.25 5.04 -10.43
C PHE A 153 1.25 3.99 -9.98
N TRP A 154 0.84 3.19 -9.01
CA TRP A 154 1.70 2.21 -8.36
C TRP A 154 1.22 0.80 -8.69
N LYS A 155 1.91 -0.24 -8.21
CA LYS A 155 1.46 -1.64 -8.10
C LYS A 155 2.29 -2.33 -7.04
N PHE A 156 1.70 -3.31 -6.37
CA PHE A 156 2.47 -4.21 -5.52
C PHE A 156 3.04 -5.33 -6.37
N ASP A 157 4.35 -5.44 -6.37
CA ASP A 157 5.10 -6.50 -7.00
C ASP A 157 5.57 -7.50 -5.94
N TRP A 158 5.03 -8.71 -6.02
CA TRP A 158 5.33 -9.82 -5.11
C TRP A 158 6.50 -10.69 -5.62
N THR A 159 7.08 -10.37 -6.77
CA THR A 159 8.12 -11.18 -7.42
C THR A 159 9.53 -10.89 -6.90
N VAL A 160 9.71 -9.83 -6.10
CA VAL A 160 10.99 -9.50 -5.49
C VAL A 160 11.26 -10.46 -4.33
N GLY A 161 11.82 -11.63 -4.65
CA GLY A 161 12.39 -12.56 -3.67
C GLY A 161 13.65 -11.99 -3.00
N PRO A 162 14.21 -12.69 -1.99
CA PRO A 162 15.37 -12.21 -1.24
C PRO A 162 16.48 -11.87 -2.22
N LEU A 163 17.07 -10.68 -2.09
CA LEU A 163 18.30 -10.31 -2.78
C LEU A 163 19.28 -11.47 -2.58
N THR A 164 19.56 -12.22 -3.63
CA THR A 164 20.60 -13.23 -3.62
C THR A 164 21.88 -12.56 -3.11
N PRO A 165 22.57 -13.14 -2.11
CA PRO A 165 23.84 -12.59 -1.67
C PRO A 165 24.76 -12.56 -2.88
N GLY A 166 25.24 -11.37 -3.19
CA GLY A 166 26.05 -11.11 -4.37
C GLY A 166 27.21 -12.10 -4.45
N ASN A 167 27.40 -12.63 -5.65
CA ASN A 167 28.62 -13.33 -6.03
C ASN A 167 29.82 -12.42 -5.66
N PRO A 168 30.73 -12.82 -4.76
CA PRO A 168 31.96 -12.09 -4.51
C PRO A 168 32.97 -12.50 -5.58
N ALA A 169 32.84 -11.95 -6.78
CA ALA A 169 33.83 -12.16 -7.84
C ALA A 169 33.78 -11.02 -8.87
N SER A 170 34.24 -9.84 -8.47
CA SER A 170 35.06 -9.00 -9.35
C SER A 170 35.86 -8.03 -8.48
N ASP A 171 37.04 -8.51 -8.14
CA ASP A 171 38.17 -7.76 -7.64
C ASP A 171 38.49 -6.60 -8.61
N GLY A 172 38.75 -5.42 -8.05
CA GLY A 172 38.83 -4.16 -8.78
C GLY A 172 38.99 -3.00 -7.82
N SER A 173 40.12 -3.02 -7.12
CA SER A 173 40.66 -1.97 -6.27
C SER A 173 40.61 -0.59 -6.92
N HIS A 174 40.12 0.42 -6.17
CA HIS A 174 40.86 1.65 -5.89
C HIS A 174 40.15 2.47 -4.80
N GLU A 175 40.89 2.70 -3.69
CA GLU A 175 40.75 3.73 -2.66
C GLU A 175 40.63 5.13 -3.31
N SER A 176 40.09 6.23 -2.78
CA SER A 176 39.81 6.75 -1.43
C SER A 176 38.90 8.00 -1.69
N GLU A 177 37.98 8.45 -0.84
CA GLU A 177 38.26 9.28 0.34
C GLU A 177 36.98 9.47 1.18
N GLN A 178 37.23 9.55 2.48
CA GLN A 178 36.28 9.72 3.58
C GLN A 178 35.76 11.17 3.68
N ARG A 179 34.50 11.31 4.09
CA ARG A 179 34.09 12.34 5.07
C ARG A 179 33.01 11.76 5.99
N GLY A 180 33.34 11.69 7.28
CA GLY A 180 32.59 11.02 8.36
C GLY A 180 31.17 11.56 8.57
N GLY A 181 30.28 10.87 9.29
CA GLY A 181 30.46 9.79 10.24
C GLY A 181 29.87 10.21 11.58
N VAL A 182 28.79 9.56 12.03
CA VAL A 182 28.54 9.26 13.45
C VAL A 182 27.79 7.92 13.50
N SER A 183 28.55 6.84 13.65
CA SER A 183 28.05 5.58 14.19
C SER A 183 28.22 5.61 15.70
N LEU A 184 27.18 5.29 16.45
CA LEU A 184 27.27 4.79 17.81
C LEU A 184 26.69 3.38 17.80
N LEU A 185 27.59 2.40 17.61
CA LEU A 185 27.37 0.99 17.87
C LEU A 185 27.39 0.75 19.38
N GLY A 186 26.33 0.12 19.89
CA GLY A 186 26.44 -0.77 21.04
C GLY A 186 26.46 -2.20 20.50
N GLU A 187 27.64 -2.83 20.53
CA GLU A 187 27.81 -4.25 20.24
C GLU A 187 27.18 -5.11 21.35
N GLY A 188 26.43 -6.12 20.91
CA GLY A 188 25.79 -7.10 21.79
C GLY A 188 25.39 -8.33 20.98
N THR A 189 26.36 -9.20 20.74
CA THR A 189 26.27 -10.67 20.68
C THR A 189 24.93 -11.31 20.24
N GLY A 190 24.95 -11.88 19.04
CA GLY A 190 24.38 -13.21 18.77
C GLY A 190 22.85 -13.34 18.74
N GLN A 191 22.25 -13.01 17.60
CA GLN A 191 21.15 -13.76 16.95
C GLN A 191 20.72 -13.05 15.65
N SER A 192 21.55 -13.15 14.61
CA SER A 192 21.11 -12.86 13.23
C SER A 192 20.43 -14.11 12.66
N LEU A 193 19.26 -14.46 13.20
CA LEU A 193 18.42 -15.53 12.66
C LEU A 193 17.05 -14.97 12.30
N ALA A 194 16.83 -14.86 10.99
CA ALA A 194 15.53 -14.80 10.34
C ALA A 194 14.58 -13.64 10.72
N LEU A 195 14.95 -12.41 10.32
CA LEU A 195 13.96 -11.40 9.91
C LEU A 195 13.39 -11.68 8.50
N ASP A 196 13.73 -12.84 7.90
CA ASP A 196 13.66 -13.13 6.47
C ASP A 196 12.39 -13.88 6.02
N MET A 197 11.35 -13.97 6.86
CA MET A 197 10.22 -14.87 6.57
C MET A 197 8.99 -14.22 5.93
N ALA A 198 8.89 -12.89 5.94
CA ALA A 198 7.79 -12.19 5.29
C ALA A 198 8.29 -11.53 4.00
N VAL A 199 7.98 -12.15 2.87
CA VAL A 199 8.16 -11.50 1.56
C VAL A 199 7.13 -10.38 1.47
N TRP A 200 7.62 -9.15 1.60
CA TRP A 200 6.81 -7.96 1.42
C TRP A 200 6.80 -7.55 -0.05
N PRO A 201 5.65 -7.10 -0.57
CA PRO A 201 5.61 -6.63 -1.94
C PRO A 201 6.38 -5.32 -2.06
N SER A 202 7.11 -5.17 -3.15
CA SER A 202 7.66 -3.88 -3.54
C SER A 202 6.54 -3.00 -4.13
N LEU A 203 6.48 -1.74 -3.70
CA LEU A 203 5.60 -0.75 -4.33
C LEU A 203 6.31 -0.20 -5.58
N VAL A 204 5.91 -0.67 -6.75
CA VAL A 204 6.51 -0.31 -8.03
C VAL A 204 5.64 0.73 -8.72
N ARG A 205 6.26 1.82 -9.18
CA ARG A 205 5.59 2.81 -10.02
C ARG A 205 5.40 2.24 -11.43
N VAL A 206 4.15 2.19 -11.89
CA VAL A 206 3.81 1.71 -13.24
C VAL A 206 3.67 2.83 -14.25
N MET A 207 3.41 4.05 -13.76
CA MET A 207 3.13 5.20 -14.61
C MET A 207 3.52 6.49 -13.91
N ASP A 208 4.10 7.42 -14.65
CA ASP A 208 4.46 8.75 -14.14
C ASP A 208 3.25 9.69 -14.10
N GLY A 209 3.48 10.94 -13.66
CA GLY A 209 2.43 11.96 -13.59
C GLY A 209 1.89 12.40 -14.95
N GLU A 210 2.66 12.16 -16.02
CA GLU A 210 2.33 12.49 -17.41
C GLU A 210 1.60 11.35 -18.12
N GLY A 211 1.24 10.28 -17.40
CA GLY A 211 0.56 9.13 -17.96
C GLY A 211 1.45 8.19 -18.79
N ARG A 212 2.78 8.39 -18.78
CA ARG A 212 3.72 7.51 -19.49
C ARG A 212 4.01 6.29 -18.63
N LYS A 213 4.00 5.11 -19.27
CA LYS A 213 4.39 3.86 -18.59
C LYS A 213 5.86 3.93 -18.21
N VAL A 214 6.16 3.60 -16.96
CA VAL A 214 7.54 3.47 -16.49
C VAL A 214 7.97 2.03 -16.73
N GLU A 215 8.79 1.80 -17.75
CA GLU A 215 9.43 0.50 -17.94
C GLU A 215 10.49 0.30 -16.85
N GLY A 216 10.20 -0.61 -15.92
CA GLY A 216 11.19 -1.47 -15.29
C GLY A 216 12.37 -0.87 -14.51
N ASP A 217 12.49 0.45 -14.33
CA ASP A 217 13.53 1.00 -13.46
C ASP A 217 13.06 0.95 -12.00
N VAL A 218 13.27 -0.22 -11.41
CA VAL A 218 13.31 -0.43 -9.97
C VAL A 218 14.26 0.62 -9.41
N LEU A 219 13.73 1.51 -8.56
CA LEU A 219 14.51 2.48 -7.78
C LEU A 219 15.67 1.74 -7.10
N GLY A 220 16.87 1.77 -7.70
CA GLY A 220 18.00 0.98 -7.21
C GLY A 220 19.25 0.86 -8.08
N ARG A 221 19.25 1.20 -9.37
CA ARG A 221 20.52 1.32 -10.12
C ARG A 221 21.18 2.67 -9.79
N LYS A 222 22.12 2.64 -8.84
CA LYS A 222 23.14 3.70 -8.72
C LYS A 222 23.84 3.82 -10.09
N ARG A 223 23.76 5.01 -10.69
CA ARG A 223 24.67 5.40 -11.78
C ARG A 223 26.06 5.66 -11.22
#